data_AF-A0A846HUS2-F1
#
_entry.id   AF-A0A846HUS2-F1
#
_cell.length_a   1.000
_cell.length_b   1.000
_cell.length_c   1.000
_cell.angle_alpha   90.00
_cell.angle_beta   90.00
_cell.angle_gamma   90.00
#
_symmetry.space_group_name_H-M   'P 1'
#
loop_
_entity.id
_entity.type
_entity.pdbx_description
1 polymer ?
#
loop_
_entity_poly.entity_id
_entity_poly.type
_entity_poly.pdbx_seq_one_letter_code
_entity_poly.pdbx_strand_id
1 'polypeptide(L)'
;MLFANLITSLETYLYELTMELLQGDQSLLLNVAKSEKFKARKLPIHFALQNDLKQYFLPLVTEINFHNLSDIEPLFRGALDVKIPLNDDVLQAIRVRHDIVHRDGFSKTGEPIIIDQRIIEKTAQSLSELVQTVDRQVIDRYAGLLNT
;
A
#
# COMPACT_ATOMS: atom_id res chain seq x y z
N MET A 1 -8.83 -18.40 -7.09
CA MET A 1 -9.41 -17.13 -6.59
C MET A 1 -9.17 -16.89 -5.09
N LEU A 2 -9.34 -17.87 -4.19
CA LEU A 2 -9.13 -17.66 -2.74
C LEU A 2 -7.76 -17.04 -2.37
N PHE A 3 -6.65 -17.61 -2.86
CA PHE A 3 -5.31 -17.10 -2.56
C PHE A 3 -5.12 -15.64 -3.04
N ALA A 4 -5.62 -15.30 -4.23
CA ALA A 4 -5.51 -13.94 -4.76
C ALA A 4 -6.23 -12.93 -3.86
N ASN A 5 -7.37 -13.31 -3.28
CA ASN A 5 -8.14 -12.46 -2.38
C ASN A 5 -7.41 -12.14 -1.07
N LEU A 6 -6.50 -13.00 -0.58
CA LEU A 6 -5.67 -12.68 0.59
C LEU A 6 -4.80 -11.45 0.32
N ILE A 7 -4.17 -11.41 -0.84
CA ILE A 7 -3.30 -10.31 -1.25
C ILE A 7 -4.13 -9.07 -1.62
N THR A 8 -5.24 -9.24 -2.33
CA THR A 8 -6.16 -8.11 -2.59
C THR A 8 -6.67 -7.48 -1.30
N SER A 9 -6.96 -8.28 -0.26
CA SER A 9 -7.40 -7.73 1.05
C SER A 9 -6.31 -6.88 1.70
N LEU A 10 -5.05 -7.32 1.65
CA LEU A 10 -3.92 -6.52 2.13
C LEU A 10 -3.79 -5.20 1.34
N GLU A 11 -3.92 -5.26 0.02
CA GLU A 11 -3.80 -4.07 -0.84
C GLU A 11 -4.89 -3.05 -0.58
N THR A 12 -6.13 -3.52 -0.46
CA THR A 12 -7.26 -2.68 -0.08
C THR A 12 -7.04 -2.06 1.28
N TYR A 13 -6.61 -2.84 2.28
CA TYR A 13 -6.27 -2.32 3.61
C TYR A 13 -5.21 -1.21 3.55
N LEU A 14 -4.09 -1.43 2.85
CA LEU A 14 -3.02 -0.43 2.74
C LEU A 14 -3.48 0.82 1.98
N TYR A 15 -4.31 0.65 0.96
CA TYR A 15 -4.91 1.76 0.22
C TYR A 15 -5.83 2.60 1.11
N GLU A 16 -6.80 1.96 1.76
CA GLU A 16 -7.79 2.62 2.61
C GLU A 16 -7.10 3.34 3.78
N LEU A 17 -6.17 2.67 4.46
CA LEU A 17 -5.36 3.26 5.52
C LEU A 17 -4.60 4.51 5.03
N THR A 18 -3.98 4.44 3.84
CA THR A 18 -3.28 5.60 3.27
C THR A 18 -4.26 6.75 3.00
N MET A 19 -5.42 6.45 2.42
CA MET A 19 -6.43 7.47 2.11
C MET A 19 -6.97 8.13 3.37
N GLU A 20 -7.27 7.35 4.41
CA GLU A 20 -7.78 7.86 5.68
C GLU A 20 -6.77 8.79 6.36
N LEU A 21 -5.50 8.38 6.45
CA LEU A 21 -4.45 9.21 7.04
C LEU A 21 -4.23 10.52 6.27
N LEU A 22 -4.17 10.46 4.93
CA LEU A 22 -3.98 11.65 4.10
C LEU A 22 -5.19 12.60 4.12
N GLN A 23 -6.39 12.07 4.32
CA GLN A 23 -7.59 12.88 4.49
C GLN A 23 -7.66 13.54 5.87
N GLY A 24 -7.22 12.83 6.91
CA GLY A 24 -7.20 13.29 8.30
C GLY A 24 -6.14 14.35 8.61
N ASP A 25 -4.97 14.28 7.97
CA ASP A 25 -3.86 15.19 8.27
C ASP A 25 -3.19 15.77 7.02
N GLN A 26 -3.35 17.08 6.84
CA GLN A 26 -2.77 17.83 5.73
C GLN A 26 -1.23 17.89 5.78
N SER A 27 -0.62 17.71 6.95
CA SER A 27 0.84 17.65 7.09
C SER A 27 1.42 16.44 6.35
N LEU A 28 0.67 15.32 6.28
CA LEU A 28 1.07 14.12 5.56
C LEU A 28 1.07 14.33 4.05
N LEU A 29 0.14 15.14 3.52
CA LEU A 29 0.16 15.51 2.10
C LEU A 29 1.43 16.28 1.72
N LEU A 30 1.93 17.15 2.61
CA LEU A 30 3.20 17.83 2.39
C LEU A 30 4.37 16.85 2.38
N ASN A 31 4.33 15.80 3.19
CA ASN A 31 5.36 14.77 3.17
C ASN A 31 5.28 13.93 1.88
N VAL A 32 4.08 13.59 1.41
CA VAL A 32 3.87 12.93 0.10
C VAL A 32 4.44 13.80 -1.02
N ALA A 33 4.19 15.10 -1.01
CA ALA A 33 4.72 16.03 -2.01
C ALA A 33 6.26 16.06 -2.06
N LYS A 34 6.93 15.83 -0.93
CA LYS A 34 8.40 15.77 -0.82
C LYS A 34 8.99 14.42 -1.22
N SER A 35 8.17 13.37 -1.35
CA SER A 35 8.65 12.04 -1.71
C SER A 35 9.26 12.01 -3.12
N GLU A 36 10.16 11.06 -3.37
CA GLU A 36 10.86 10.90 -4.66
C GLU A 36 9.90 10.87 -5.86
N LYS A 37 8.71 10.29 -5.69
CA LYS A 37 7.69 10.15 -6.73
C LYS A 37 7.03 11.48 -7.13
N PHE A 38 6.96 12.44 -6.21
CA PHE A 38 6.22 13.70 -6.41
C PHE A 38 7.09 14.96 -6.34
N LYS A 39 8.31 14.89 -5.80
CA LYS A 39 9.20 16.06 -5.61
C LYS A 39 9.51 16.85 -6.88
N ALA A 40 9.45 16.21 -8.05
CA ALA A 40 9.71 16.84 -9.34
C ALA A 40 8.49 17.56 -9.92
N ARG A 41 7.29 17.34 -9.38
CA ARG A 41 6.06 17.98 -9.86
C ARG A 41 6.04 19.45 -9.43
N LYS A 42 5.62 20.33 -10.34
CA LYS A 42 5.46 21.77 -10.08
C LYS A 42 4.00 22.13 -10.03
N LEU A 43 3.62 22.94 -9.04
CA LEU A 43 2.26 23.48 -8.90
C LEU A 43 2.32 25.02 -9.01
N PRO A 44 1.50 25.65 -9.86
CA PRO A 44 1.41 27.10 -9.91
C PRO A 44 0.92 27.69 -8.58
N ILE A 45 1.51 28.81 -8.15
CA ILE A 45 1.17 29.46 -6.87
C ILE A 45 -0.31 29.86 -6.81
N HIS A 46 -0.86 30.40 -7.90
CA HIS A 46 -2.28 30.78 -7.94
C HIS A 46 -3.21 29.57 -7.69
N PHE A 47 -2.86 28.40 -8.23
CA PHE A 47 -3.61 27.17 -8.00
C PHE A 47 -3.54 26.75 -6.52
N ALA A 48 -2.34 26.78 -5.94
CA ALA A 48 -2.11 26.41 -4.54
C ALA A 48 -2.83 27.34 -3.53
N LEU A 49 -3.03 28.61 -3.89
CA LEU A 49 -3.73 29.59 -3.06
C LEU A 49 -5.26 29.52 -3.18
N GLN A 50 -5.78 28.97 -4.28
CA GLN A 50 -7.21 28.97 -4.60
C GLN A 50 -7.90 27.62 -4.44
N ASN A 51 -7.14 26.53 -4.38
CA ASN A 51 -7.68 25.17 -4.34
C ASN A 51 -7.24 24.44 -3.08
N ASP A 52 -8.08 23.51 -2.62
CA ASP A 52 -7.68 22.58 -1.57
C ASP A 52 -6.63 21.61 -2.12
N LEU A 53 -5.45 21.61 -1.50
CA LEU A 53 -4.36 20.71 -1.88
C LEU A 53 -4.75 19.23 -1.75
N LYS A 54 -5.73 18.89 -0.89
CA LYS A 54 -6.30 17.53 -0.81
C LYS A 54 -6.87 17.09 -2.15
N GLN A 55 -7.61 17.96 -2.83
CA GLN A 55 -8.22 17.68 -4.13
C GLN A 55 -7.17 17.46 -5.23
N TYR A 56 -5.97 18.02 -5.06
CA TYR A 56 -4.87 17.80 -5.99
C TYR A 56 -4.09 16.52 -5.68
N PHE A 57 -3.71 16.29 -4.41
CA PHE A 57 -2.81 15.20 -4.05
C PHE A 57 -3.51 13.84 -3.91
N LEU A 58 -4.76 13.79 -3.43
CA LEU A 58 -5.46 12.51 -3.26
C LEU A 58 -5.57 11.74 -4.60
N PRO A 59 -6.00 12.35 -5.73
CA PRO A 59 -6.00 11.66 -7.01
C PRO A 59 -4.61 11.13 -7.41
N LEU A 60 -3.54 11.89 -7.16
CA LEU A 60 -2.17 11.46 -7.47
C LEU A 60 -1.73 10.24 -6.66
N VAL A 61 -2.21 10.12 -5.42
CA VAL A 61 -1.94 8.93 -4.61
C VAL A 61 -2.79 7.75 -5.07
N THR A 62 -4.02 7.98 -5.57
CA THR A 62 -4.82 6.89 -6.17
C THR A 62 -4.22 6.32 -7.46
N GLU A 63 -3.37 7.08 -8.17
CA GLU A 63 -2.60 6.58 -9.32
C GLU A 63 -1.43 5.65 -8.92
N ILE A 64 -1.13 5.52 -7.62
CA ILE A 64 -0.08 4.61 -7.16
C ILE A 64 -0.58 3.17 -7.26
N ASN A 65 0.25 2.30 -7.84
CA ASN A 65 -0.04 0.88 -7.95
C ASN A 65 0.09 0.18 -6.59
N PHE A 66 -0.99 0.16 -5.80
CA PHE A 66 -1.01 -0.58 -4.53
C PHE A 66 -0.84 -2.09 -4.71
N HIS A 67 -1.06 -2.61 -5.92
CA HIS A 67 -0.78 -4.00 -6.27
C HIS A 67 0.73 -4.33 -6.37
N ASN A 68 1.59 -3.31 -6.30
CA ASN A 68 3.04 -3.45 -6.23
C ASN A 68 3.54 -2.88 -4.90
N LEU A 69 3.71 -3.74 -3.89
CA LEU A 69 4.12 -3.28 -2.55
C LEU A 69 5.52 -2.62 -2.54
N SER A 70 6.37 -2.90 -3.54
CA SER A 70 7.67 -2.21 -3.69
C SER A 70 7.50 -0.73 -4.05
N ASP A 71 6.42 -0.36 -4.73
CA ASP A 71 6.16 1.04 -5.12
C ASP A 71 5.56 1.85 -3.97
N ILE A 72 4.86 1.19 -3.04
CA ILE A 72 4.22 1.86 -1.90
C ILE A 72 5.14 1.96 -0.69
N GLU A 73 6.12 1.06 -0.53
CA GLU A 73 7.02 1.07 0.63
C GLU A 73 7.76 2.41 0.80
N PRO A 74 8.27 3.07 -0.28
CA PRO A 74 8.87 4.40 -0.17
C PRO A 74 7.87 5.48 0.24
N LEU A 75 6.60 5.35 -0.15
CA LEU A 75 5.54 6.28 0.25
C LEU A 75 5.25 6.12 1.75
N PHE A 76 5.03 4.89 2.21
CA PHE A 76 4.76 4.61 3.62
C PHE A 76 5.92 5.06 4.51
N ARG A 77 7.15 4.71 4.12
CA ARG A 77 8.34 5.09 4.90
C ARG A 77 8.60 6.59 4.83
N GLY A 78 8.58 7.19 3.65
CA GLY A 78 9.00 8.57 3.44
C GLY A 78 7.94 9.61 3.79
N ALA A 79 6.66 9.29 3.59
CA ALA A 79 5.57 10.23 3.81
C ALA A 79 4.82 10.00 5.13
N LEU A 80 4.63 8.74 5.53
CA LEU A 80 3.86 8.36 6.71
C LEU A 80 4.73 7.92 7.90
N ASP A 81 6.06 7.82 7.73
CA ASP A 81 6.96 7.23 8.74
C ASP A 81 6.50 5.85 9.25
N VAL A 82 5.84 5.08 8.38
CA VAL A 82 5.37 3.72 8.67
C VAL A 82 6.19 2.74 7.84
N LYS A 83 6.70 1.69 8.46
CA LYS A 83 7.42 0.62 7.77
C LYS A 83 6.47 -0.52 7.44
N ILE A 84 6.46 -0.95 6.19
CA ILE A 84 5.81 -2.19 5.77
C ILE A 84 6.86 -3.32 5.87
N PRO A 85 6.71 -4.29 6.79
CA PRO A 85 7.65 -5.40 6.92
C PRO A 85 7.47 -6.44 5.81
N LEU A 86 7.99 -6.14 4.62
CA LEU A 86 8.02 -7.07 3.49
C LEU A 86 9.06 -8.16 3.72
N ASN A 87 8.62 -9.32 4.20
CA ASN A 87 9.44 -10.52 4.27
C ASN A 87 9.33 -11.35 2.98
N ASP A 88 10.18 -12.37 2.84
CA ASP A 88 10.22 -13.20 1.63
C ASP A 88 8.90 -13.92 1.33
N ASP A 89 8.16 -14.31 2.37
CA ASP A 89 6.87 -14.98 2.23
C ASP A 89 5.80 -14.05 1.64
N VAL A 90 5.74 -12.80 2.12
CA VAL A 90 4.83 -11.76 1.58
C VAL A 90 5.21 -11.43 0.13
N LEU A 91 6.50 -11.23 -0.15
CA LEU A 91 7.00 -10.94 -1.49
C LEU A 91 6.70 -12.09 -2.46
N GLN A 92 6.84 -13.34 -2.01
CA GLN A 92 6.50 -14.51 -2.79
C GLN A 92 4.99 -14.59 -3.04
N ALA A 93 4.16 -14.30 -2.03
CA ALA A 93 2.71 -14.34 -2.18
C ALA A 93 2.19 -13.32 -3.19
N ILE A 94 2.78 -12.12 -3.25
CA ILE A 94 2.45 -11.10 -4.27
C ILE A 94 2.80 -11.59 -5.66
N ARG A 95 3.99 -12.19 -5.84
CA ARG A 95 4.41 -12.78 -7.12
C ARG A 95 3.45 -13.88 -7.57
N VAL A 96 3.09 -14.77 -6.65
CA VAL A 96 2.13 -15.85 -6.91
C VAL A 96 0.76 -15.29 -7.29
N ARG A 97 0.27 -14.24 -6.60
CA ARG A 97 -0.98 -13.59 -7.00
C ARG A 97 -0.91 -13.01 -8.41
N HIS A 98 0.19 -12.33 -8.74
CA HIS A 98 0.37 -11.79 -10.10
C HIS A 98 0.32 -12.90 -11.16
N ASP A 99 0.94 -14.04 -10.91
CA ASP A 99 0.90 -15.20 -11.82
C ASP A 99 -0.52 -15.81 -11.90
N ILE A 100 -1.26 -15.89 -10.79
CA ILE A 100 -2.66 -16.33 -10.80
C ILE A 100 -3.55 -15.42 -11.66
N VAL A 101 -3.38 -14.10 -11.53
CA VAL A 101 -4.29 -13.11 -12.16
C VAL A 101 -3.90 -12.81 -13.61
N HIS A 102 -2.60 -12.73 -13.92
CA HIS A 102 -2.12 -12.26 -15.22
C HIS A 102 -1.52 -13.36 -16.10
N ARG A 103 -1.38 -14.57 -15.57
CA ARG A 103 -0.85 -15.73 -16.31
C ARG A 103 -1.69 -16.97 -16.11
N ASP A 104 -2.98 -16.80 -15.79
CA ASP A 104 -3.94 -17.89 -15.61
C ASP A 104 -3.46 -19.00 -14.64
N GLY A 105 -2.68 -18.64 -13.62
CA GLY A 105 -2.14 -19.60 -12.66
C GLY A 105 -0.87 -20.31 -13.12
N PHE A 106 -0.17 -19.80 -14.13
CA PHE A 106 1.11 -20.31 -14.59
C PHE A 106 2.25 -19.33 -14.30
N SER A 107 3.42 -19.87 -14.00
CA SER A 107 4.63 -19.08 -13.79
C SER A 107 5.12 -18.47 -15.10
N LYS A 108 6.14 -17.60 -15.01
CA LYS A 108 6.84 -17.00 -16.16
C LYS A 108 7.44 -18.06 -17.11
N THR A 109 7.74 -19.25 -16.60
CA THR A 109 8.31 -20.38 -17.35
C THR A 109 7.25 -21.37 -17.83
N GLY A 110 5.97 -21.11 -17.57
CA GLY A 110 4.86 -21.98 -17.97
C GLY A 110 4.53 -23.10 -16.98
N GLU A 111 5.14 -23.10 -15.79
CA GLU A 111 4.87 -24.11 -14.75
C GLU A 111 3.58 -23.77 -13.98
N PRO A 112 2.69 -24.72 -13.69
CA PRO A 112 1.48 -24.45 -12.94
C PRO A 112 1.82 -24.07 -11.49
N ILE A 113 1.15 -23.04 -10.99
CA ILE A 113 1.22 -22.63 -9.59
C ILE A 113 0.36 -23.59 -8.76
N ILE A 114 0.99 -24.34 -7.86
CA ILE A 114 0.30 -25.25 -6.94
C ILE A 114 0.14 -24.56 -5.59
N ILE A 115 -1.12 -24.50 -5.11
CA ILE A 115 -1.48 -23.88 -3.83
C ILE A 115 -2.23 -24.91 -3.00
N ASP A 116 -1.62 -25.34 -1.90
CA ASP A 116 -2.24 -26.20 -0.91
C ASP A 116 -2.72 -25.38 0.30
N GLN A 117 -3.43 -26.05 1.22
CA GLN A 117 -3.93 -25.44 2.44
C GLN A 117 -2.81 -24.81 3.29
N ARG A 118 -1.66 -25.48 3.40
CA ARG A 118 -0.52 -25.02 4.20
C ARG A 118 0.06 -23.71 3.65
N ILE A 119 0.13 -23.56 2.33
CA ILE A 119 0.55 -22.31 1.68
C ILE A 119 -0.43 -21.18 2.01
N ILE A 120 -1.74 -21.44 1.92
CA ILE A 120 -2.77 -20.45 2.24
C ILE A 120 -2.66 -20.00 3.71
N GLU A 121 -2.57 -20.95 4.65
CA GLU A 121 -2.46 -20.67 6.08
C GLU A 121 -1.19 -19.90 6.41
N LYS A 122 -0.04 -20.32 5.86
CA LYS A 122 1.24 -19.62 6.05
C LYS A 122 1.16 -18.18 5.53
N THR A 123 0.64 -18.00 4.31
CA THR A 123 0.47 -16.66 3.73
C THR A 123 -0.45 -15.81 4.60
N ALA A 124 -1.63 -16.32 4.98
CA ALA A 124 -2.57 -15.60 5.83
C ALA A 124 -1.93 -15.16 7.17
N GLN A 125 -1.15 -16.04 7.81
CA GLN A 125 -0.41 -15.70 9.01
C GLN A 125 0.60 -14.57 8.76
N SER A 126 1.44 -14.68 7.73
CA SER A 126 2.42 -13.64 7.40
C SER A 126 1.78 -12.30 7.06
N LEU A 127 0.63 -12.29 6.37
CA LEU A 127 -0.12 -11.07 6.09
C LEU A 127 -0.69 -10.47 7.38
N SER A 128 -1.22 -11.31 8.29
CA SER A 128 -1.76 -10.84 9.56
C SER A 128 -0.68 -10.20 10.44
N GLU A 129 0.50 -10.81 10.53
CA GLU A 129 1.66 -10.26 11.27
C GLU A 129 2.12 -8.91 10.68
N LEU A 130 2.11 -8.79 9.35
CA LEU A 130 2.41 -7.54 8.65
C LEU A 130 1.39 -6.46 9.01
N VAL A 131 0.10 -6.75 8.90
CA VAL A 131 -0.99 -5.81 9.22
C VAL A 131 -0.90 -5.36 10.68
N GLN A 132 -0.72 -6.28 11.63
CA GLN A 132 -0.56 -5.93 13.05
C GLN A 132 0.63 -5.01 13.31
N THR A 133 1.72 -5.20 12.57
CA THR A 133 2.92 -4.35 12.67
C THR A 133 2.67 -2.95 12.10
N VAL A 134 1.92 -2.86 11.00
CA VAL A 134 1.50 -1.57 10.41
C VAL A 134 0.53 -0.86 11.36
N ASP A 135 -0.52 -1.53 11.82
CA ASP A 135 -1.51 -0.98 12.74
C ASP A 135 -0.87 -0.41 14.00
N ARG A 136 0.06 -1.13 14.63
CA ARG A 136 0.76 -0.63 15.82
C ARG A 136 1.48 0.68 15.54
N GLN A 137 2.25 0.74 14.43
CA GLN A 137 2.97 1.94 14.06
C GLN A 137 2.05 3.12 13.77
N VAL A 138 0.90 2.85 13.15
CA VAL A 138 -0.12 3.86 12.85
C VAL A 138 -0.78 4.34 14.13
N ILE A 139 -1.25 3.46 14.99
CA ILE A 139 -1.89 3.83 16.27
C ILE A 139 -0.93 4.66 17.12
N ASP A 140 0.33 4.25 17.24
CA ASP A 140 1.34 4.96 18.04
C ASP A 140 1.57 6.40 17.54
N ARG A 141 1.38 6.66 16.24
CA ARG A 141 1.63 7.98 15.60
C ARG A 141 0.37 8.81 15.39
N TYR A 142 -0.75 8.15 15.12
CA TYR A 142 -1.95 8.73 14.51
C TYR A 142 -3.22 8.40 15.29
N ALA A 143 -3.14 7.89 16.53
CA ALA A 143 -4.32 7.61 17.36
C ALA A 143 -5.31 8.79 17.46
N GLY A 144 -4.83 10.04 17.40
CA GLY A 144 -5.70 11.23 17.41
C GLY A 144 -6.53 11.42 16.13
N LEU A 145 -6.10 10.84 15.00
CA LEU A 145 -6.79 10.90 13.71
C LEU A 145 -7.80 9.75 13.52
N LEU A 146 -7.59 8.62 14.19
CA LEU A 146 -8.39 7.40 14.05
C LEU A 146 -9.59 7.30 15.01
N ASN A 147 -9.78 8.29 15.90
CA ASN A 147 -10.80 8.27 16.95
C ASN A 147 -11.97 9.26 16.72
N THR A 148 -12.19 9.67 15.47
CA THR A 148 -13.28 10.58 15.05
C THR A 148 -14.11 9.97 13.95
#